data_AF-A0A3N4JE71-F1
#
_entry.id   AF-A0A3N4JE71-F1
#
_cell.length_a   1.000
_cell.length_b   1.000
_cell.length_c   1.000
_cell.angle_alpha   90.00
_cell.angle_beta   90.00
_cell.angle_gamma   90.00
#
_symmetry.space_group_name_H-M   'P 1'
#
loop_
_entity.id
_entity.type
_entity.pdbx_description
1 polymer ?
#
loop_
_entity_poly.entity_id
_entity_poly.type
_entity_poly.pdbx_seq_one_letter_code
_entity_poly.pdbx_strand_id
1 'polypeptide(L)'
;MKWRSPAKRVSETEEVPLSSATYGAPLKTCRRDDCCQLPTGGNKAATEVDVLGGKYSFPQFNFKSYEPHTEIIYPPALRKYTKQPIFYGNEKKVWFRPTAIELFVELKHVYPSAKIVAGSSEVQVEVKFKHEKYGVSGYVGDIEGLKGFSVDEEKRQVVIGGNTSLTVPEMACLEGYKKLVRDSWRVSVADEEYFVAYKATAIPADAIITKLTIPLPAEGTREVIKFYKEAKRGDDDIAIVTAGLRVVLDESSVVTDISLAHGGSRGGNGKVTLTLPSYISRWANYPKDLPLGFTVPGGMPTYRKTLVCSVFFRLWHEVAAELELGTQVQQVDHEVIEEIHRGISYGSRGNDNPYEQRATGEAEYIDDMPSIEGQLFGGLVLSKKAYAKLVQVDFTPALQVPDVIGVVDVKDLDDERNLWGRLRKASHSLRRTLCTRMEYCLETIAAAVIPRPDDEEMEVWSSTQNIMETQEFVLQVTGAPSSRIVAKVKRMGGGFGGKEKGMLKVLDADIYNNAGYSQDLNDAVMDRALTHMDSCY
;
A
#
# COMPACT_ATOMS: atom_id res chain seq x y z
N MET A 1 -15.21 -40.56 -6.59
CA MET A 1 -13.98 -40.70 -7.41
C MET A 1 -13.37 -42.08 -7.14
N LYS A 2 -13.01 -42.87 -8.16
CA LYS A 2 -12.33 -44.17 -7.95
C LYS A 2 -10.84 -44.03 -8.22
N TRP A 3 -10.05 -44.05 -7.16
CA TRP A 3 -8.59 -44.17 -7.24
C TRP A 3 -8.19 -45.63 -6.95
N ARG A 4 -7.28 -46.20 -7.75
CA ARG A 4 -6.71 -47.54 -7.52
C ARG A 4 -5.31 -47.39 -6.91
N SER A 5 -5.09 -47.97 -5.73
CA SER A 5 -3.77 -48.11 -5.09
C SER A 5 -3.63 -49.51 -4.47
N PRO A 6 -2.44 -50.16 -4.51
CA PRO A 6 -2.19 -51.45 -3.89
C PRO A 6 -1.78 -51.30 -2.41
N ALA A 7 -2.41 -52.11 -1.56
CA ALA A 7 -2.26 -52.14 -0.12
C ALA A 7 -0.87 -52.54 0.39
N LYS A 8 -0.43 -51.91 1.48
CA LYS A 8 0.40 -52.53 2.54
C LYS A 8 -0.02 -52.01 3.91
N ARG A 9 -0.36 -52.96 4.79
CA ARG A 9 -0.90 -52.80 6.14
C ARG A 9 0.26 -52.64 7.14
N VAL A 10 0.18 -51.67 8.05
CA VAL A 10 1.01 -51.59 9.27
C VAL A 10 0.11 -51.17 10.45
N SER A 11 0.41 -51.73 11.62
CA SER A 11 -0.43 -51.96 12.80
C SER A 11 -0.52 -50.81 13.81
N GLU A 12 -1.55 -50.93 14.65
CA GLU A 12 -1.99 -50.11 15.81
C GLU A 12 -0.93 -49.79 16.87
N THR A 13 -1.11 -48.63 17.53
CA THR A 13 -0.94 -48.24 18.96
C THR A 13 -0.69 -46.73 19.02
N GLU A 14 -1.19 -45.87 19.93
CA GLU A 14 -1.89 -45.93 21.21
C GLU A 14 -2.63 -44.59 21.41
N GLU A 15 -3.86 -44.58 21.96
CA GLU A 15 -4.63 -43.37 22.28
C GLU A 15 -4.19 -42.76 23.64
N VAL A 16 -4.07 -41.44 23.71
CA VAL A 16 -3.85 -40.68 24.98
C VAL A 16 -5.12 -39.88 25.32
N PRO A 17 -5.66 -39.91 26.55
CA PRO A 17 -6.92 -39.27 26.89
C PRO A 17 -6.78 -37.74 27.12
N LEU A 18 -7.71 -36.97 26.56
CA LEU A 18 -7.85 -35.52 26.78
C LEU A 18 -8.66 -35.24 28.07
N SER A 19 -8.11 -34.43 28.97
CA SER A 19 -8.75 -34.01 30.22
C SER A 19 -9.77 -32.87 30.00
N SER A 20 -10.96 -33.01 30.57
CA SER A 20 -12.08 -32.06 30.57
C SER A 20 -11.81 -30.75 31.33
N ALA A 21 -12.20 -29.60 30.77
CA ALA A 21 -12.25 -28.31 31.46
C ALA A 21 -13.66 -27.99 31.99
N THR A 22 -13.76 -27.48 33.22
CA THR A 22 -15.00 -27.08 33.91
C THR A 22 -15.27 -25.58 33.79
N TYR A 23 -16.52 -25.20 33.50
CA TYR A 23 -17.00 -23.82 33.41
C TYR A 23 -17.54 -23.29 34.76
N GLY A 24 -17.31 -22.00 35.07
CA GLY A 24 -17.82 -21.30 36.26
C GLY A 24 -19.16 -20.56 36.03
N ALA A 25 -19.93 -20.35 37.11
CA ALA A 25 -21.31 -19.84 37.10
C ALA A 25 -21.45 -18.30 37.09
N PRO A 26 -22.59 -17.72 36.65
CA PRO A 26 -22.78 -16.28 36.45
C PRO A 26 -23.29 -15.50 37.69
N LEU A 27 -22.95 -14.21 37.81
CA LEU A 27 -23.27 -13.31 38.93
C LEU A 27 -24.49 -12.39 38.69
N LYS A 28 -25.24 -12.06 39.76
CA LYS A 28 -26.46 -11.21 39.79
C LYS A 28 -26.17 -9.73 40.13
N THR A 29 -27.02 -8.82 39.65
CA THR A 29 -26.96 -7.36 39.89
C THR A 29 -27.80 -6.87 41.08
N CYS A 30 -27.38 -5.77 41.73
CA CYS A 30 -28.02 -5.16 42.90
C CYS A 30 -28.99 -4.02 42.49
N ARG A 31 -30.24 -4.10 42.96
CA ARG A 31 -31.36 -3.15 42.73
C ARG A 31 -31.62 -2.28 43.98
N ARG A 32 -31.08 -1.06 44.06
CA ARG A 32 -31.51 -0.04 45.05
C ARG A 32 -31.44 1.39 44.48
N ASP A 33 -32.38 2.22 44.92
CA ASP A 33 -32.84 3.47 44.28
C ASP A 33 -32.15 4.76 44.77
N ASP A 34 -31.10 4.67 45.58
CA ASP A 34 -30.53 5.80 46.35
C ASP A 34 -29.05 6.11 46.06
N CYS A 35 -28.49 5.58 44.98
CA CYS A 35 -27.03 5.62 44.74
C CYS A 35 -26.47 6.95 44.16
N CYS A 36 -27.28 8.00 43.94
CA CYS A 36 -26.81 9.23 43.26
C CYS A 36 -27.35 10.53 43.87
N GLN A 37 -26.58 11.18 44.76
CA GLN A 37 -26.72 12.61 45.04
C GLN A 37 -25.33 13.28 45.23
N LEU A 38 -25.09 14.41 44.54
CA LEU A 38 -23.88 15.26 44.61
C LEU A 38 -24.24 16.64 45.19
N PRO A 39 -23.36 17.32 45.96
CA PRO A 39 -23.54 18.73 46.28
C PRO A 39 -22.63 19.67 45.45
N THR A 40 -23.07 20.93 45.43
CA THR A 40 -22.76 22.07 44.55
C THR A 40 -21.66 23.03 45.05
N GLY A 41 -20.90 23.66 44.13
CA GLY A 41 -20.47 25.09 44.24
C GLY A 41 -18.99 25.46 44.02
N GLY A 42 -18.73 26.48 43.17
CA GLY A 42 -17.73 27.55 43.40
C GLY A 42 -16.47 27.69 42.50
N ASN A 43 -16.43 28.73 41.64
CA ASN A 43 -15.33 29.14 40.74
C ASN A 43 -14.05 29.66 41.44
N LYS A 44 -12.86 29.42 40.83
CA LYS A 44 -11.84 30.43 40.45
C LYS A 44 -10.69 29.83 39.62
N ALA A 45 -10.27 30.57 38.59
CA ALA A 45 -9.25 30.19 37.61
C ALA A 45 -7.82 30.20 38.18
N ALA A 46 -7.06 29.16 37.86
CA ALA A 46 -5.60 29.16 37.79
C ALA A 46 -5.15 28.04 36.82
N THR A 47 -4.05 28.32 36.13
CA THR A 47 -3.45 27.58 35.03
C THR A 47 -2.85 26.26 35.50
N GLU A 48 -3.66 25.22 35.64
CA GLU A 48 -3.22 23.83 35.64
C GLU A 48 -4.22 23.04 34.81
N VAL A 49 -3.73 22.16 33.94
CA VAL A 49 -4.58 21.17 33.28
C VAL A 49 -5.01 20.21 34.38
N ASP A 50 -6.09 20.57 35.06
CA ASP A 50 -6.78 19.72 36.01
C ASP A 50 -7.37 18.57 35.20
N VAL A 51 -6.57 17.49 35.13
CA VAL A 51 -6.99 16.19 34.63
C VAL A 51 -8.21 15.84 35.47
N LEU A 52 -9.40 16.05 34.90
CA LEU A 52 -10.69 15.70 35.46
C LEU A 52 -10.53 14.46 36.33
N GLY A 53 -10.72 14.64 37.65
CA GLY A 53 -10.54 13.66 38.71
C GLY A 53 -11.51 12.47 38.66
N GLY A 54 -11.76 11.92 37.48
CA GLY A 54 -12.21 10.56 37.30
C GLY A 54 -11.00 9.64 37.35
N LYS A 55 -11.02 8.68 38.29
CA LYS A 55 -10.13 7.51 38.27
C LYS A 55 -10.42 6.66 37.04
N TYR A 56 -9.97 7.11 35.87
CA TYR A 56 -9.84 6.24 34.73
C TYR A 56 -8.51 5.50 34.91
N SER A 57 -8.57 4.34 35.56
CA SER A 57 -7.42 3.44 35.64
C SER A 57 -7.16 2.90 34.24
N PHE A 58 -6.29 3.57 33.48
CA PHE A 58 -5.58 2.88 32.41
C PHE A 58 -4.84 1.69 33.05
N PRO A 59 -4.89 0.48 32.48
CA PRO A 59 -4.05 -0.61 32.97
C PRO A 59 -2.61 -0.13 32.98
N GLN A 60 -2.00 -0.02 34.16
CA GLN A 60 -0.56 0.17 34.23
C GLN A 60 0.07 -1.15 33.84
N PHE A 61 0.41 -1.26 32.56
CA PHE A 61 1.20 -2.37 32.08
C PHE A 61 2.58 -2.27 32.74
N ASN A 62 2.94 -3.30 33.50
CA ASN A 62 4.32 -3.47 33.94
C ASN A 62 5.15 -3.92 32.74
N PHE A 63 5.47 -2.98 31.84
CA PHE A 63 6.37 -3.26 30.73
C PHE A 63 7.75 -3.60 31.29
N LYS A 64 8.32 -4.71 30.84
CA LYS A 64 9.72 -4.99 31.10
C LYS A 64 10.54 -3.84 30.51
N SER A 65 11.47 -3.30 31.29
CA SER A 65 12.39 -2.27 30.79
C SER A 65 13.17 -2.82 29.60
N TYR A 66 13.32 -2.00 28.57
CA TYR A 66 14.12 -2.36 27.41
C TYR A 66 15.59 -2.48 27.80
N GLU A 67 16.19 -3.63 27.52
CA GLU A 67 17.59 -3.94 27.82
C GLU A 67 18.33 -4.21 26.49
N PRO A 68 18.97 -3.20 25.87
CA PRO A 68 19.56 -3.32 24.53
C PRO A 68 20.60 -4.44 24.37
N HIS A 69 21.21 -4.88 25.47
CA HIS A 69 22.22 -5.94 25.48
C HIS A 69 21.63 -7.36 25.46
N THR A 70 20.30 -7.49 25.53
CA THR A 70 19.57 -8.77 25.41
C THR A 70 19.13 -9.08 23.98
N GLU A 71 19.38 -8.16 23.05
CA GLU A 71 19.09 -8.32 21.63
C GLU A 71 19.90 -9.47 21.01
N ILE A 72 19.36 -10.03 19.92
CA ILE A 72 20.02 -11.09 19.17
C ILE A 72 21.37 -10.57 18.64
N ILE A 73 22.46 -11.25 19.03
CA ILE A 73 23.80 -10.87 18.59
C ILE A 73 23.92 -10.95 17.07
N TYR A 74 24.67 -10.01 16.48
CA TYR A 74 25.04 -10.12 15.08
C TYR A 74 25.84 -11.41 14.84
N PRO A 75 25.44 -12.28 13.89
CA PRO A 75 26.10 -13.57 13.65
C PRO A 75 27.62 -13.44 13.44
N PRO A 76 28.47 -14.02 14.30
CA PRO A 76 29.92 -13.84 14.22
C PRO A 76 30.53 -14.28 12.87
N ALA A 77 29.96 -15.30 12.24
CA ALA A 77 30.39 -15.79 10.92
C ALA A 77 30.29 -14.71 9.83
N LEU A 78 29.31 -13.81 9.91
CA LEU A 78 29.11 -12.76 8.91
C LEU A 78 30.09 -11.58 9.09
N ARG A 79 30.73 -11.43 10.26
CA ARG A 79 31.68 -10.32 10.52
C ARG A 79 32.95 -10.42 9.67
N LYS A 80 33.38 -11.64 9.35
CA LYS A 80 34.59 -11.91 8.57
C LYS A 80 34.28 -12.20 7.10
N TYR A 81 33.02 -12.17 6.70
CA TYR A 81 32.63 -12.49 5.35
C TYR A 81 33.04 -11.37 4.40
N THR A 82 33.93 -11.68 3.46
CA THR A 82 34.28 -10.78 2.35
C THR A 82 33.38 -11.07 1.17
N LYS A 83 32.67 -10.05 0.69
CA LYS A 83 31.80 -10.17 -0.49
C LYS A 83 32.64 -10.56 -1.71
N GLN A 84 32.19 -11.58 -2.42
CA GLN A 84 32.76 -12.02 -3.69
C GLN A 84 31.71 -11.84 -4.80
N PRO A 85 32.14 -11.56 -6.04
CA PRO A 85 31.22 -11.56 -7.16
C PRO A 85 30.67 -12.97 -7.35
N ILE A 86 29.34 -13.10 -7.36
CA ILE A 86 28.66 -14.37 -7.59
C ILE A 86 27.61 -14.22 -8.66
N PHE A 87 27.29 -15.32 -9.34
CA PHE A 87 26.11 -15.42 -10.17
C PHE A 87 25.36 -16.71 -9.84
N TYR A 88 24.05 -16.69 -9.98
CA TYR A 88 23.20 -17.86 -9.82
C TYR A 88 21.99 -17.72 -10.74
N GLY A 89 21.43 -18.84 -11.15
CA GLY A 89 20.33 -18.83 -12.09
C GLY A 89 20.07 -20.19 -12.72
N ASN A 90 19.23 -20.17 -13.74
CA ASN A 90 18.90 -21.30 -14.59
C ASN A 90 18.82 -20.84 -16.06
N GLU A 91 18.37 -21.72 -16.95
CA GLU A 91 18.24 -21.45 -18.39
C GLU A 91 17.33 -20.25 -18.73
N LYS A 92 16.43 -19.86 -17.83
CA LYS A 92 15.46 -18.79 -18.06
C LYS A 92 15.85 -17.46 -17.42
N LYS A 93 16.58 -17.51 -16.30
CA LYS A 93 16.91 -16.32 -15.50
C LYS A 93 18.29 -16.46 -14.88
N VAL A 94 19.13 -15.46 -15.05
CA VAL A 94 20.44 -15.34 -14.42
C VAL A 94 20.51 -14.08 -13.59
N TRP A 95 21.06 -14.23 -12.39
CA TRP A 95 21.25 -13.15 -11.42
C TRP A 95 22.73 -12.97 -11.13
N PHE A 96 23.24 -11.77 -11.37
CA PHE A 96 24.62 -11.38 -11.06
C PHE A 96 24.66 -10.53 -9.79
N ARG A 97 25.66 -10.74 -8.93
CA ARG A 97 25.98 -9.91 -7.76
C ARG A 97 27.42 -9.41 -7.87
N PRO A 98 27.68 -8.39 -8.70
CA PRO A 98 28.99 -7.75 -8.77
C PRO A 98 29.33 -7.03 -7.45
N THR A 99 30.63 -6.91 -7.18
CA THR A 99 31.16 -6.20 -6.00
C THR A 99 31.88 -4.90 -6.36
N ALA A 100 32.14 -4.64 -7.64
CA ALA A 100 32.77 -3.43 -8.15
C ALA A 100 31.99 -2.84 -9.34
N ILE A 101 32.22 -1.55 -9.61
CA ILE A 101 31.52 -0.81 -10.67
C ILE A 101 31.92 -1.35 -12.04
N GLU A 102 33.20 -1.64 -12.23
CA GLU A 102 33.80 -2.09 -13.48
C GLU A 102 33.17 -3.41 -13.94
N LEU A 103 33.06 -4.37 -13.01
CA LEU A 103 32.37 -5.66 -13.22
C LEU A 103 30.93 -5.47 -13.69
N PHE A 104 30.22 -4.47 -13.14
CA PHE A 104 28.83 -4.24 -13.51
C PHE A 104 28.69 -3.52 -14.85
N VAL A 105 29.60 -2.60 -15.17
CA VAL A 105 29.67 -1.96 -16.49
C VAL A 105 29.97 -3.01 -17.58
N GLU A 106 30.90 -3.93 -17.32
CA GLU A 106 31.15 -5.07 -18.22
C GLU A 106 29.89 -5.92 -18.44
N LEU A 107 29.16 -6.25 -17.37
CA LEU A 107 27.89 -6.96 -17.47
C LEU A 107 26.89 -6.20 -18.34
N LYS A 108 26.77 -4.88 -18.17
CA LYS A 108 25.88 -4.02 -18.94
C LYS A 108 26.32 -3.87 -20.41
N HIS A 109 27.61 -3.94 -20.69
CA HIS A 109 28.11 -3.95 -22.06
C HIS A 109 27.79 -5.27 -22.78
N VAL A 110 27.98 -6.41 -22.10
CA VAL A 110 27.63 -7.75 -22.65
C VAL A 110 26.13 -7.94 -22.76
N TYR A 111 25.38 -7.47 -21.76
CA TYR A 111 23.92 -7.54 -21.70
C TYR A 111 23.30 -6.15 -21.47
N PRO A 112 23.17 -5.31 -22.52
CA PRO A 112 22.55 -3.99 -22.38
C PRO A 112 21.11 -4.04 -21.88
N SER A 113 20.39 -5.15 -22.11
CA SER A 113 19.04 -5.38 -21.58
C SER A 113 19.00 -5.86 -20.12
N ALA A 114 20.16 -6.11 -19.48
CA ALA A 114 20.19 -6.56 -18.10
C ALA A 114 19.53 -5.56 -17.16
N LYS A 115 18.60 -6.07 -16.34
CA LYS A 115 17.84 -5.24 -15.40
C LYS A 115 18.70 -4.96 -14.17
N ILE A 116 18.88 -3.68 -13.87
CA ILE A 116 19.55 -3.23 -12.66
C ILE A 116 18.59 -3.41 -11.47
N VAL A 117 19.04 -4.10 -10.42
CA VAL A 117 18.23 -4.35 -9.21
C VAL A 117 18.95 -3.83 -7.97
N ALA A 118 18.26 -2.94 -7.25
CA ALA A 118 18.67 -2.39 -5.96
C ALA A 118 17.75 -2.92 -4.84
N GLY A 119 16.85 -2.09 -4.31
CA GLY A 119 15.85 -2.48 -3.30
C GLY A 119 14.64 -3.27 -3.84
N SER A 120 14.56 -3.49 -5.15
CA SER A 120 13.52 -4.30 -5.83
C SER A 120 12.06 -3.80 -5.71
N SER A 121 11.82 -2.61 -5.16
CA SER A 121 10.46 -2.06 -4.98
C SER A 121 9.71 -1.79 -6.29
N GLU A 122 10.38 -1.36 -7.37
CA GLU A 122 9.75 -1.25 -8.71
C GLU A 122 9.87 -2.56 -9.50
N VAL A 123 11.05 -3.20 -9.49
CA VAL A 123 11.33 -4.40 -10.30
C VAL A 123 10.40 -5.55 -9.92
N GLN A 124 10.13 -5.76 -8.64
CA GLN A 124 9.26 -6.85 -8.21
C GLN A 124 7.79 -6.56 -8.53
N VAL A 125 7.38 -5.29 -8.54
CA VAL A 125 6.04 -4.89 -9.01
C VAL A 125 5.88 -5.17 -10.50
N GLU A 126 6.91 -4.84 -11.30
CA GLU A 126 6.95 -5.15 -12.74
C GLU A 126 6.85 -6.66 -13.00
N VAL A 127 7.61 -7.47 -12.27
CA VAL A 127 7.57 -8.94 -12.41
C VAL A 127 6.23 -9.52 -11.94
N LYS A 128 5.75 -9.13 -10.76
CA LYS A 128 4.56 -9.72 -10.13
C LYS A 128 3.25 -9.29 -10.80
N PHE A 129 3.09 -7.99 -11.06
CA PHE A 129 1.82 -7.41 -11.49
C PHE A 129 1.77 -7.01 -12.96
N LYS A 130 2.93 -6.74 -13.58
CA LYS A 130 3.01 -6.42 -15.02
C LYS A 130 3.51 -7.60 -15.85
N HIS A 131 3.86 -8.72 -15.20
CA HIS A 131 4.35 -9.95 -15.81
C HIS A 131 5.61 -9.75 -16.68
N GLU A 132 6.41 -8.75 -16.35
CA GLU A 132 7.67 -8.47 -17.03
C GLU A 132 8.68 -9.60 -16.82
N LYS A 133 9.41 -9.96 -17.88
CA LYS A 133 10.36 -11.07 -17.88
C LYS A 133 11.77 -10.56 -18.11
N TYR A 134 12.53 -10.44 -17.02
CA TYR A 134 13.96 -10.14 -17.07
C TYR A 134 14.76 -11.44 -17.06
N GLY A 135 15.40 -11.76 -18.19
CA GLY A 135 16.26 -12.94 -18.32
C GLY A 135 17.62 -12.76 -17.65
N VAL A 136 18.15 -11.53 -17.64
CA VAL A 136 19.39 -11.18 -16.95
C VAL A 136 19.12 -10.01 -16.00
N SER A 137 19.54 -10.18 -14.74
CA SER A 137 19.45 -9.15 -13.71
C SER A 137 20.78 -9.02 -12.99
N GLY A 138 21.13 -7.81 -12.57
CA GLY A 138 22.32 -7.59 -11.75
C GLY A 138 22.02 -6.73 -10.52
N TYR A 139 22.46 -7.24 -9.37
CA TYR A 139 22.28 -6.61 -8.07
C TYR A 139 23.42 -5.64 -7.76
N VAL A 140 23.09 -4.37 -7.59
CA VAL A 140 24.07 -3.32 -7.31
C VAL A 140 24.30 -3.07 -5.81
N GLY A 141 23.54 -3.75 -4.94
CA GLY A 141 23.61 -3.58 -3.47
C GLY A 141 24.91 -4.02 -2.81
N ASP A 142 25.80 -4.72 -3.52
CA ASP A 142 27.11 -5.09 -2.99
C ASP A 142 28.26 -4.19 -3.46
N ILE A 143 27.98 -3.25 -4.37
CA ILE A 143 28.99 -2.32 -4.90
C ILE A 143 29.13 -1.13 -3.95
N GLU A 144 30.22 -1.09 -3.19
CA GLU A 144 30.44 -0.02 -2.19
C GLU A 144 30.61 1.36 -2.85
N GLY A 145 31.17 1.44 -4.05
CA GLY A 145 31.31 2.70 -4.81
C GLY A 145 30.00 3.36 -5.25
N LEU A 146 28.86 2.67 -5.09
CA LEU A 146 27.53 3.22 -5.39
C LEU A 146 26.75 3.61 -4.13
N LYS A 147 27.34 3.50 -2.94
CA LYS A 147 26.66 3.73 -1.66
C LYS A 147 27.14 4.98 -0.95
N GLY A 148 26.34 5.38 0.04
CA GLY A 148 26.66 6.48 0.94
C GLY A 148 26.51 7.84 0.27
N PHE A 149 27.10 8.83 0.94
CA PHE A 149 27.16 10.19 0.46
C PHE A 149 28.46 10.84 0.95
N SER A 150 28.80 11.97 0.34
CA SER A 150 29.87 12.85 0.79
C SER A 150 29.46 14.30 0.59
N VAL A 151 30.11 15.18 1.36
CA VAL A 151 29.91 16.62 1.28
C VAL A 151 31.22 17.21 0.77
N ASP A 152 31.16 17.88 -0.38
CA ASP A 152 32.30 18.52 -1.02
C ASP A 152 32.21 20.02 -0.73
N GLU A 153 33.02 20.49 0.21
CA GLU A 153 32.97 21.86 0.71
C GLU A 153 33.54 22.86 -0.29
N GLU A 154 34.59 22.46 -1.03
CA GLU A 154 35.21 23.30 -2.05
C GLU A 154 34.25 23.59 -3.20
N LYS A 155 33.51 22.57 -3.65
CA LYS A 155 32.52 22.71 -4.74
C LYS A 155 31.11 23.02 -4.24
N ARG A 156 30.92 23.13 -2.92
CA ARG A 156 29.63 23.38 -2.25
C ARG A 156 28.52 22.47 -2.76
N GLN A 157 28.72 21.16 -2.66
CA GLN A 157 27.77 20.17 -3.18
C GLN A 157 27.69 18.93 -2.28
N VAL A 158 26.52 18.28 -2.27
CA VAL A 158 26.32 16.96 -1.69
C VAL A 158 26.34 15.93 -2.80
N VAL A 159 27.19 14.90 -2.67
CA VAL A 159 27.31 13.81 -3.64
C VAL A 159 26.72 12.55 -3.02
N ILE A 160 25.73 11.96 -3.67
CA ILE A 160 25.03 10.75 -3.22
C ILE A 160 25.34 9.62 -4.20
N GLY A 161 25.72 8.45 -3.68
CA GLY A 161 25.92 7.25 -4.49
C GLY A 161 24.63 6.79 -5.20
N GLY A 162 24.75 6.26 -6.42
CA GLY A 162 23.60 5.89 -7.27
C GLY A 162 22.73 4.74 -6.73
N ASN A 163 23.18 4.04 -5.69
CA ASN A 163 22.47 2.96 -5.01
C ASN A 163 22.31 3.21 -3.50
N THR A 164 22.28 4.49 -3.11
CA THR A 164 22.07 4.88 -1.72
C THR A 164 20.58 4.79 -1.36
N SER A 165 20.26 4.12 -0.24
CA SER A 165 18.89 4.00 0.29
C SER A 165 18.27 5.37 0.53
N LEU A 166 16.97 5.55 0.25
CA LEU A 166 16.25 6.82 0.44
C LEU A 166 16.23 7.32 1.90
N THR A 167 16.55 6.47 2.87
CA THR A 167 16.76 6.87 4.28
C THR A 167 18.02 7.70 4.51
N VAL A 168 18.99 7.62 3.59
CA VAL A 168 20.30 8.29 3.71
C VAL A 168 20.30 9.70 3.12
N PRO A 169 19.67 9.99 1.96
CA PRO A 169 19.55 11.35 1.43
C PRO A 169 19.03 12.37 2.45
N GLU A 170 18.07 12.00 3.30
CA GLU A 170 17.60 12.90 4.36
C GLU A 170 18.73 13.29 5.32
N MET A 171 19.47 12.29 5.84
CA MET A 171 20.64 12.53 6.67
C MET A 171 21.75 13.28 5.92
N ALA A 172 21.97 12.95 4.65
CA ALA A 172 22.97 13.59 3.79
C ALA A 172 22.68 15.07 3.58
N CYS A 173 21.41 15.41 3.34
CA CYS A 173 20.96 16.78 3.27
C CYS A 173 21.12 17.46 4.63
N LEU A 174 20.67 16.87 5.74
CA LEU A 174 20.85 17.47 7.07
C LEU A 174 22.33 17.72 7.43
N GLU A 175 23.23 16.82 7.05
CA GLU A 175 24.65 16.97 7.29
C GLU A 175 25.29 18.01 6.37
N GLY A 176 24.94 18.01 5.08
CA GLY A 176 25.33 19.06 4.14
C GLY A 176 24.86 20.44 4.58
N TYR A 177 23.66 20.54 5.17
CA TYR A 177 23.13 21.78 5.74
C TYR A 177 24.05 22.27 6.85
N LYS A 178 24.32 21.41 7.83
CA LYS A 178 25.15 21.74 9.00
C LYS A 178 26.58 22.14 8.61
N LYS A 179 27.16 21.49 7.60
CA LYS A 179 28.56 21.69 7.19
C LYS A 179 28.75 22.85 6.23
N LEU A 180 27.82 23.07 5.29
CA LEU A 180 28.04 23.97 4.16
C LEU A 180 27.31 25.31 4.25
N VAL A 181 26.08 25.38 4.78
CA VAL A 181 25.23 26.58 4.66
C VAL A 181 24.11 26.66 5.72
N ARG A 182 23.92 27.82 6.36
CA ARG A 182 22.75 28.13 7.22
C ARG A 182 21.45 28.48 6.46
N ASP A 183 21.50 28.95 5.22
CA ASP A 183 20.32 29.46 4.50
C ASP A 183 20.27 29.09 2.99
N SER A 184 19.64 27.95 2.62
CA SER A 184 19.16 27.52 1.28
C SER A 184 19.96 26.46 0.48
N TRP A 185 19.22 25.67 -0.31
CA TRP A 185 19.65 24.51 -1.09
C TRP A 185 19.39 24.70 -2.58
N ARG A 186 20.25 24.13 -3.44
CA ARG A 186 20.05 24.13 -4.90
C ARG A 186 19.93 22.71 -5.44
N VAL A 187 18.71 22.21 -5.65
CA VAL A 187 18.56 20.95 -6.39
C VAL A 187 18.64 21.27 -7.90
N SER A 188 19.76 20.93 -8.54
CA SER A 188 19.80 20.86 -10.00
C SER A 188 19.01 19.62 -10.43
N VAL A 189 17.76 19.84 -10.84
CA VAL A 189 16.94 18.81 -11.48
C VAL A 189 17.59 18.43 -12.80
N ALA A 190 17.60 17.13 -13.14
CA ALA A 190 17.93 16.68 -14.49
C ALA A 190 17.14 17.51 -15.51
N ASP A 191 17.79 17.93 -16.59
CA ASP A 191 17.18 18.77 -17.62
C ASP A 191 16.00 18.08 -18.32
N GLU A 192 15.20 18.84 -19.08
CA GLU A 192 14.08 18.28 -19.85
C GLU A 192 14.56 17.19 -20.82
N GLU A 193 15.82 17.27 -21.25
CA GLU A 193 16.47 16.32 -22.15
C GLU A 193 16.72 14.97 -21.49
N TYR A 194 16.83 14.91 -20.16
CA TYR A 194 17.02 13.64 -19.46
C TYR A 194 15.80 12.72 -19.53
N PHE A 195 14.57 13.25 -19.43
CA PHE A 195 13.33 12.47 -19.46
C PHE A 195 12.67 12.47 -20.84
N VAL A 196 13.24 11.72 -21.78
CA VAL A 196 12.87 11.75 -23.21
C VAL A 196 11.50 11.16 -23.54
N ALA A 197 10.97 10.23 -22.73
CA ALA A 197 9.64 9.65 -22.94
C ALA A 197 9.08 9.00 -21.66
N TYR A 198 7.85 8.48 -21.76
CA TYR A 198 7.21 7.75 -20.66
C TYR A 198 8.06 6.56 -20.22
N LYS A 199 8.54 6.59 -18.97
CA LYS A 199 9.46 5.59 -18.39
C LYS A 199 10.79 5.45 -19.15
N ALA A 200 11.23 6.48 -19.87
CA ALA A 200 12.50 6.49 -20.60
C ALA A 200 13.39 7.67 -20.20
N THR A 201 14.69 7.43 -20.21
CA THR A 201 15.73 8.43 -19.93
C THR A 201 16.71 8.53 -21.10
N ALA A 202 17.46 9.63 -21.20
CA ALA A 202 18.53 9.79 -22.18
C ALA A 202 19.78 8.90 -21.90
N ILE A 203 19.83 8.21 -20.75
CA ILE A 203 20.93 7.31 -20.40
C ILE A 203 21.05 6.16 -21.44
N PRO A 204 22.24 5.92 -22.01
CA PRO A 204 22.50 4.78 -22.89
C PRO A 204 22.17 3.43 -22.23
N ALA A 205 21.78 2.43 -23.03
CA ALA A 205 21.33 1.14 -22.51
C ALA A 205 22.41 0.38 -21.69
N ASP A 206 23.69 0.61 -21.99
CA ASP A 206 24.85 0.03 -21.33
C ASP A 206 25.43 0.91 -20.21
N ALA A 207 24.87 2.10 -19.98
CA ALA A 207 25.30 3.01 -18.93
C ALA A 207 24.57 2.78 -17.60
N ILE A 208 25.17 3.27 -16.52
CA ILE A 208 24.63 3.22 -15.17
C ILE A 208 24.78 4.58 -14.48
N ILE A 209 23.88 4.87 -13.54
CA ILE A 209 24.01 6.03 -12.66
C ILE A 209 24.95 5.66 -11.52
N THR A 210 26.13 6.29 -11.47
CA THR A 210 27.10 6.04 -10.40
C THR A 210 26.90 6.94 -9.20
N LYS A 211 26.51 8.19 -9.44
CA LYS A 211 26.28 9.21 -8.40
C LYS A 211 25.27 10.26 -8.87
N LEU A 212 24.62 10.88 -7.89
CA LEU A 212 23.82 12.10 -8.02
C LEU A 212 24.51 13.22 -7.25
N THR A 213 24.53 14.42 -7.82
CA THR A 213 25.13 15.60 -7.19
C THR A 213 24.05 16.66 -6.98
N ILE A 214 23.95 17.16 -5.74
CA ILE A 214 23.05 18.24 -5.33
C ILE A 214 23.92 19.46 -5.02
N PRO A 215 23.99 20.46 -5.90
CA PRO A 215 24.75 21.68 -5.63
C PRO A 215 24.10 22.52 -4.52
N LEU A 216 24.84 23.46 -3.96
CA LEU A 216 24.29 24.53 -3.12
C LEU A 216 24.40 25.86 -3.88
N PRO A 217 23.52 26.83 -3.58
CA PRO A 217 23.63 28.15 -4.15
C PRO A 217 24.97 28.80 -3.75
N ALA A 218 25.46 29.70 -4.61
CA ALA A 218 26.62 30.51 -4.27
C ALA A 218 26.30 31.39 -3.05
N GLU A 219 27.30 31.69 -2.24
CA GLU A 219 27.12 32.54 -1.06
C GLU A 219 26.52 33.89 -1.45
N GLY A 220 25.52 34.35 -0.70
CA GLY A 220 24.79 35.59 -0.99
C GLY A 220 23.70 35.46 -2.08
N THR A 221 23.55 34.31 -2.73
CA THR A 221 22.44 34.09 -3.67
C THR A 221 21.11 34.01 -2.92
N ARG A 222 20.15 34.85 -3.32
CA ARG A 222 18.77 34.76 -2.82
C ARG A 222 17.99 33.74 -3.63
N GLU A 223 18.02 32.49 -3.20
CA GLU A 223 17.36 31.35 -3.85
C GLU A 223 16.41 30.65 -2.88
N VAL A 224 15.18 30.36 -3.31
CA VAL A 224 14.24 29.52 -2.57
C VAL A 224 13.75 28.39 -3.47
N ILE A 225 13.69 27.19 -2.90
CA ILE A 225 13.13 26.01 -3.54
C ILE A 225 12.05 25.42 -2.62
N LYS A 226 10.87 25.15 -3.19
CA LYS A 226 9.75 24.49 -2.51
C LYS A 226 9.24 23.33 -3.33
N PHE A 227 8.74 22.31 -2.63
CA PHE A 227 8.17 21.10 -3.24
C PHE A 227 6.82 20.79 -2.60
N TYR A 228 5.91 20.23 -3.37
CA TYR A 228 4.60 19.80 -2.88
C TYR A 228 4.17 18.49 -3.53
N LYS A 229 3.42 17.70 -2.78
CA LYS A 229 2.86 16.41 -3.21
C LYS A 229 1.40 16.35 -2.80
N GLU A 230 0.53 16.06 -3.76
CA GLU A 230 -0.88 15.75 -3.52
C GLU A 230 -1.14 14.27 -3.79
N ALA A 231 -1.81 13.59 -2.86
CA ALA A 231 -2.18 12.17 -2.95
C ALA A 231 -3.54 11.93 -2.25
N LYS A 232 -4.11 10.73 -2.35
CA LYS A 232 -5.40 10.43 -1.67
C LYS A 232 -5.23 10.27 -0.16
N ARG A 233 -4.01 10.00 0.30
CA ARG A 233 -3.59 9.90 1.71
C ARG A 233 -2.28 10.66 1.90
N GLY A 234 -2.07 11.20 3.09
CA GLY A 234 -0.83 11.92 3.41
C GLY A 234 0.42 11.03 3.29
N ASP A 235 0.33 9.83 3.86
CA ASP A 235 1.44 8.87 3.91
C ASP A 235 1.21 7.67 2.97
N ASP A 236 2.32 7.11 2.46
CA ASP A 236 2.40 5.87 1.67
C ASP A 236 1.40 5.77 0.49
N ASP A 237 1.27 6.86 -0.26
CA ASP A 237 0.43 6.89 -1.46
C ASP A 237 1.17 7.49 -2.66
N ILE A 238 0.78 7.02 -3.84
CA ILE A 238 1.30 7.51 -5.12
C ILE A 238 0.71 8.90 -5.36
N ALA A 239 1.58 9.85 -5.70
CA ALA A 239 1.15 11.21 -5.97
C ALA A 239 0.20 11.28 -7.19
N ILE A 240 -0.88 12.04 -7.03
CA ILE A 240 -1.75 12.45 -8.13
C ILE A 240 -1.04 13.55 -8.94
N VAL A 241 -0.47 14.54 -8.23
CA VAL A 241 0.39 15.60 -8.76
C VAL A 241 1.52 15.84 -7.77
N THR A 242 2.74 16.03 -8.29
CA THR A 242 3.86 16.61 -7.54
C THR A 242 4.31 17.86 -8.25
N ALA A 243 4.84 18.84 -7.51
CA ALA A 243 5.46 20.00 -8.12
C ALA A 243 6.66 20.49 -7.30
N GLY A 244 7.61 21.13 -7.98
CA GLY A 244 8.73 21.83 -7.37
C GLY A 244 8.91 23.19 -8.05
N LEU A 245 9.07 24.23 -7.24
CA LEU A 245 9.32 25.60 -7.70
C LEU A 245 10.64 26.08 -7.13
N ARG A 246 11.50 26.61 -8.00
CA ARG A 246 12.75 27.28 -7.66
C ARG A 246 12.71 28.71 -8.19
N VAL A 247 13.05 29.69 -7.35
CA VAL A 247 13.15 31.11 -7.72
C VAL A 247 14.49 31.66 -7.22
N VAL A 248 15.15 32.43 -8.07
CA VAL A 248 16.40 33.16 -7.77
C VAL A 248 16.16 34.64 -7.99
N LEU A 249 16.61 35.47 -7.04
CA LEU A 249 16.57 36.92 -7.12
C LEU A 249 17.97 37.52 -7.28
N ASP A 250 18.05 38.70 -7.88
CA ASP A 250 19.20 39.59 -7.74
C ASP A 250 19.13 40.45 -6.46
N GLU A 251 20.15 41.28 -6.26
CA GLU A 251 20.25 42.23 -5.14
C GLU A 251 19.09 43.25 -5.11
N SER A 252 18.46 43.52 -6.26
CA SER A 252 17.33 44.44 -6.39
C SER A 252 15.97 43.75 -6.17
N SER A 253 15.97 42.49 -5.71
CA SER A 253 14.77 41.66 -5.53
C SER A 253 14.02 41.37 -6.84
N VAL A 254 14.71 41.41 -7.98
CA VAL A 254 14.16 41.05 -9.28
C VAL A 254 14.48 39.58 -9.56
N VAL A 255 13.48 38.83 -10.02
CA VAL A 255 13.65 37.42 -10.39
C VAL A 255 14.58 37.29 -11.59
N THR A 256 15.74 36.65 -11.39
CA THR A 256 16.75 36.38 -12.42
C THR A 256 16.61 35.00 -13.04
N ASP A 257 16.10 34.02 -12.28
CA ASP A 257 15.87 32.66 -12.74
C ASP A 257 14.68 32.03 -12.00
N ILE A 258 13.88 31.25 -12.73
CA ILE A 258 12.74 30.51 -12.18
C ILE A 258 12.67 29.15 -12.87
N SER A 259 12.39 28.10 -12.11
CA SER A 259 12.19 26.76 -12.66
C SER A 259 11.01 26.11 -11.96
N LEU A 260 10.04 25.64 -12.76
CA LEU A 260 8.91 24.85 -12.30
C LEU A 260 9.03 23.44 -12.88
N ALA A 261 8.95 22.43 -12.02
CA ALA A 261 8.84 21.02 -12.39
C ALA A 261 7.55 20.43 -11.83
N HIS A 262 6.90 19.52 -12.56
CA HIS A 262 5.74 18.79 -12.05
C HIS A 262 5.70 17.32 -12.51
N GLY A 263 5.10 16.46 -11.69
CA GLY A 263 4.76 15.08 -12.00
C GLY A 263 3.25 14.84 -12.04
N GLY A 264 2.81 13.71 -12.60
CA GLY A 264 1.40 13.31 -12.64
C GLY A 264 0.65 13.62 -13.95
N SER A 265 1.31 14.24 -14.94
CA SER A 265 0.79 14.50 -16.29
C SER A 265 1.60 13.76 -17.37
N ARG A 266 0.95 13.38 -18.49
CA ARG A 266 1.59 12.60 -19.56
C ARG A 266 2.65 13.46 -20.27
N GLY A 267 3.91 13.00 -20.29
CA GLY A 267 4.96 13.52 -21.18
C GLY A 267 6.15 14.20 -20.49
N GLY A 268 6.80 13.52 -19.55
CA GLY A 268 8.05 14.00 -18.96
C GLY A 268 7.87 14.97 -17.81
N ASN A 269 8.90 15.06 -16.96
CA ASN A 269 9.04 16.18 -16.04
C ASN A 269 9.33 17.41 -16.89
N GLY A 270 8.30 18.22 -17.19
CA GLY A 270 8.51 19.50 -17.88
C GLY A 270 9.16 20.49 -16.91
N LYS A 271 10.35 20.98 -17.25
CA LYS A 271 11.04 22.06 -16.54
C LYS A 271 10.87 23.33 -17.36
N VAL A 272 9.93 24.18 -16.96
CA VAL A 272 9.76 25.47 -17.64
C VAL A 272 10.67 26.50 -16.97
N THR A 273 11.76 26.88 -17.64
CA THR A 273 12.58 28.05 -17.28
C THR A 273 12.08 29.27 -18.05
N LEU A 274 11.60 30.31 -17.36
CA LEU A 274 11.11 31.54 -18.00
C LEU A 274 11.68 32.79 -17.32
N THR A 275 11.56 33.94 -17.97
CA THR A 275 11.71 35.25 -17.33
C THR A 275 10.35 35.70 -16.74
N LEU A 276 10.34 36.46 -15.63
CA LEU A 276 9.13 36.80 -14.84
C LEU A 276 7.92 37.33 -15.66
N PRO A 277 8.07 38.23 -16.65
CA PRO A 277 6.92 38.72 -17.44
C PRO A 277 6.32 37.65 -18.35
N SER A 278 7.19 36.83 -18.96
CA SER A 278 6.82 35.67 -19.79
C SER A 278 6.17 34.57 -18.95
N TYR A 279 6.58 34.48 -17.67
CA TYR A 279 6.11 33.51 -16.69
C TYR A 279 4.65 33.76 -16.29
N ILE A 280 4.30 34.98 -15.91
CA ILE A 280 2.93 35.34 -15.49
C ILE A 280 1.93 35.15 -16.65
N SER A 281 2.32 35.57 -17.86
CA SER A 281 1.55 35.39 -19.09
C SER A 281 1.33 33.91 -19.46
N ARG A 282 2.39 33.09 -19.35
CA ARG A 282 2.31 31.65 -19.62
C ARG A 282 1.55 30.91 -18.52
N TRP A 283 1.65 31.32 -17.27
CA TRP A 283 0.90 30.77 -16.14
C TRP A 283 -0.61 30.93 -16.31
N ALA A 284 -1.07 32.12 -16.69
CA ALA A 284 -2.49 32.36 -16.97
C ALA A 284 -3.07 31.44 -18.07
N ASN A 285 -2.21 30.90 -18.92
CA ASN A 285 -2.56 29.98 -20.00
C ASN A 285 -2.14 28.51 -19.75
N TYR A 286 -1.33 28.23 -18.71
CA TYR A 286 -0.75 26.91 -18.42
C TYR A 286 -1.77 25.77 -18.31
N PRO A 287 -2.94 25.92 -17.65
CA PRO A 287 -3.96 24.87 -17.66
C PRO A 287 -4.52 24.53 -19.05
N LYS A 288 -4.46 25.47 -20.01
CA LYS A 288 -4.82 25.21 -21.42
C LYS A 288 -3.71 24.45 -22.15
N ASP A 289 -2.46 24.71 -21.79
CA ASP A 289 -1.27 24.12 -22.40
C ASP A 289 -0.93 22.72 -21.88
N LEU A 290 -1.51 22.28 -20.74
CA LEU A 290 -1.38 20.92 -20.22
C LEU A 290 -2.14 19.91 -21.10
N PRO A 291 -1.45 19.01 -21.84
CA PRO A 291 -2.05 18.10 -22.80
C PRO A 291 -2.67 16.86 -22.13
N LEU A 292 -3.53 17.07 -21.13
CA LEU A 292 -4.27 15.99 -20.47
C LEU A 292 -5.63 15.81 -21.13
N GLY A 293 -5.73 14.77 -21.97
CA GLY A 293 -6.99 14.31 -22.54
C GLY A 293 -7.83 13.50 -21.54
N PHE A 294 -9.09 13.21 -21.88
CA PHE A 294 -9.99 12.44 -21.01
C PHE A 294 -9.59 10.98 -20.79
N THR A 295 -8.68 10.47 -21.63
CA THR A 295 -8.22 9.07 -21.63
C THR A 295 -6.89 8.88 -20.90
N VAL A 296 -6.42 9.86 -20.14
CA VAL A 296 -5.14 9.76 -19.41
C VAL A 296 -5.17 8.63 -18.37
N PRO A 297 -4.10 7.82 -18.26
CA PRO A 297 -4.00 6.78 -17.24
C PRO A 297 -4.18 7.32 -15.81
N GLY A 298 -5.00 6.61 -15.03
CA GLY A 298 -5.41 7.03 -13.67
C GLY A 298 -6.50 8.11 -13.64
N GLY A 299 -7.02 8.54 -14.80
CA GLY A 299 -8.18 9.42 -14.90
C GLY A 299 -8.01 10.79 -14.24
N MET A 300 -9.12 11.41 -13.85
CA MET A 300 -9.19 12.70 -13.16
C MET A 300 -8.48 13.87 -13.90
N PRO A 301 -8.58 14.00 -15.24
CA PRO A 301 -7.82 15.00 -16.01
C PRO A 301 -8.13 16.44 -15.57
N THR A 302 -9.40 16.77 -15.36
CA THR A 302 -9.82 18.10 -14.91
C THR A 302 -9.26 18.42 -13.54
N TYR A 303 -9.40 17.49 -12.59
CA TYR A 303 -8.87 17.63 -11.24
C TYR A 303 -7.34 17.80 -11.22
N ARG A 304 -6.60 17.01 -12.02
CA ARG A 304 -5.14 17.17 -12.15
C ARG A 304 -4.75 18.52 -12.74
N LYS A 305 -5.44 19.01 -13.78
CA LYS A 305 -5.20 20.35 -14.35
C LYS A 305 -5.41 21.45 -13.30
N THR A 306 -6.48 21.35 -12.53
CA THR A 306 -6.76 22.29 -11.43
C THR A 306 -5.69 22.21 -10.34
N LEU A 307 -5.33 20.99 -9.90
CA LEU A 307 -4.31 20.78 -8.87
C LEU A 307 -2.96 21.37 -9.26
N VAL A 308 -2.49 21.22 -10.50
CA VAL A 308 -1.23 21.83 -10.93
C VAL A 308 -1.26 23.35 -10.72
N CYS A 309 -2.39 24.00 -10.99
CA CYS A 309 -2.56 25.44 -10.77
C CYS A 309 -2.62 25.78 -9.27
N SER A 310 -3.38 25.02 -8.48
CA SER A 310 -3.53 25.24 -7.03
C SER A 310 -2.23 25.03 -6.27
N VAL A 311 -1.51 23.94 -6.57
CA VAL A 311 -0.20 23.64 -5.98
C VAL A 311 0.80 24.73 -6.34
N PHE A 312 0.80 25.17 -7.59
CA PHE A 312 1.67 26.26 -7.99
C PHE A 312 1.33 27.58 -7.26
N PHE A 313 0.06 27.93 -7.16
CA PHE A 313 -0.39 29.13 -6.43
C PHE A 313 0.09 29.12 -4.98
N ARG A 314 -0.03 27.96 -4.31
CA ARG A 314 0.53 27.76 -2.97
C ARG A 314 2.04 27.91 -2.93
N LEU A 315 2.77 27.20 -3.81
CA LEU A 315 4.23 27.28 -3.90
C LEU A 315 4.72 28.71 -4.11
N TRP A 316 4.04 29.49 -4.95
CA TRP A 316 4.36 30.91 -5.16
C TRP A 316 4.20 31.73 -3.88
N HIS A 317 3.11 31.54 -3.13
CA HIS A 317 2.91 32.23 -1.86
C HIS A 317 3.94 31.83 -0.80
N GLU A 318 4.34 30.57 -0.73
CA GLU A 318 5.41 30.11 0.16
C GLU A 318 6.75 30.76 -0.21
N VAL A 319 7.10 30.78 -1.50
CA VAL A 319 8.33 31.43 -1.98
C VAL A 319 8.29 32.94 -1.74
N ALA A 320 7.16 33.59 -2.00
CA ALA A 320 7.00 35.03 -1.80
C ALA A 320 7.09 35.42 -0.32
N ALA A 321 6.56 34.59 0.59
CA ALA A 321 6.73 34.77 2.04
C ALA A 321 8.21 34.67 2.43
N GLU A 322 8.90 33.61 2.01
CA GLU A 322 10.28 33.34 2.42
C GLU A 322 11.28 34.34 1.82
N LEU A 323 11.02 34.84 0.60
CA LEU A 323 11.81 35.89 -0.03
C LEU A 323 11.39 37.30 0.39
N GLU A 324 10.37 37.45 1.23
CA GLU A 324 9.80 38.72 1.68
C GLU A 324 9.37 39.65 0.52
N LEU A 325 8.82 39.08 -0.56
CA LEU A 325 8.48 39.80 -1.80
C LEU A 325 7.19 40.64 -1.74
N GLY A 326 6.70 40.98 -0.53
CA GLY A 326 5.47 41.76 -0.33
C GLY A 326 5.73 43.27 -0.27
N THR A 327 5.21 44.04 -1.23
CA THR A 327 5.01 45.50 -1.01
C THR A 327 3.76 45.72 -0.15
N GLN A 328 3.62 46.91 0.47
CA GLN A 328 2.49 47.28 1.34
C GLN A 328 1.07 47.13 0.72
N VAL A 329 0.95 46.69 -0.53
CA VAL A 329 -0.29 46.57 -1.31
C VAL A 329 -0.65 45.11 -1.68
N GLN A 330 0.27 44.14 -1.55
CA GLN A 330 0.00 42.73 -1.87
C GLN A 330 0.46 41.84 -0.71
N GLN A 331 -0.47 41.51 0.18
CA GLN A 331 -0.22 40.63 1.31
C GLN A 331 -0.09 39.18 0.82
N VAL A 332 0.91 38.47 1.33
CA VAL A 332 0.94 37.01 1.22
C VAL A 332 -0.25 36.44 1.97
N ASP A 333 -1.01 35.55 1.34
CA ASP A 333 -2.10 34.85 2.01
C ASP A 333 -1.51 33.75 2.89
N HIS A 334 -1.50 34.00 4.20
CA HIS A 334 -0.96 33.07 5.18
C HIS A 334 -1.84 31.83 5.39
N GLU A 335 -3.13 31.88 5.06
CA GLU A 335 -4.02 30.72 5.16
C GLU A 335 -3.68 29.66 4.10
N VAL A 336 -3.15 30.10 2.95
CA VAL A 336 -2.79 29.21 1.83
C VAL A 336 -1.50 28.43 2.09
N ILE A 337 -0.58 28.99 2.88
CA ILE A 337 0.74 28.39 3.14
C ILE A 337 0.77 27.53 4.41
N GLU A 338 -0.26 27.58 5.26
CA GLU A 338 -0.32 26.77 6.47
C GLU A 338 -0.33 25.26 6.13
N GLU A 339 0.52 24.49 6.82
CA GLU A 339 0.60 23.04 6.64
C GLU A 339 -0.22 22.33 7.72
N ILE A 340 -1.09 21.43 7.28
CA ILE A 340 -1.96 20.68 8.18
C ILE A 340 -1.18 19.46 8.69
N HIS A 341 -0.76 19.50 9.95
CA HIS A 341 -0.14 18.35 10.60
C HIS A 341 -1.17 17.54 11.37
N ARG A 342 -1.10 16.21 11.23
CA ARG A 342 -1.88 15.30 12.07
C ARG A 342 -1.16 15.10 13.40
N GLY A 343 -1.79 15.56 14.49
CA GLY A 343 -1.32 15.26 15.84
C GLY A 343 -1.40 13.77 16.18
N ILE A 344 -0.69 13.36 17.24
CA ILE A 344 -0.75 12.00 17.75
C ILE A 344 -2.20 11.67 18.13
N SER A 345 -2.73 10.58 17.58
CA SER A 345 -4.09 10.14 17.89
C SER A 345 -4.15 9.57 19.30
N TYR A 346 -5.09 10.05 20.11
CA TYR A 346 -5.36 9.55 21.46
C TYR A 346 -6.83 9.11 21.56
N GLY A 347 -7.14 8.24 22.53
CA GLY A 347 -8.49 7.75 22.77
C GLY A 347 -8.63 7.09 24.14
N SER A 348 -9.86 6.97 24.60
CA SER A 348 -10.22 6.25 25.83
C SER A 348 -11.02 5.00 25.49
N ARG A 349 -10.77 3.89 26.20
CA ARG A 349 -11.52 2.63 26.07
C ARG A 349 -12.10 2.27 27.45
N GLY A 350 -13.38 1.91 27.48
CA GLY A 350 -14.09 1.60 28.74
C GLY A 350 -13.90 0.17 29.25
N ASN A 351 -13.44 -0.77 28.40
CA ASN A 351 -13.30 -2.18 28.77
C ASN A 351 -11.86 -2.66 28.56
N ASP A 352 -11.38 -3.39 29.57
CA ASP A 352 -10.11 -4.11 29.61
C ASP A 352 -10.28 -5.54 29.04
N ASN A 353 -9.38 -5.95 28.16
CA ASN A 353 -9.23 -7.34 27.75
C ASN A 353 -7.73 -7.64 27.56
N PRO A 354 -7.03 -8.11 28.60
CA PRO A 354 -5.58 -8.32 28.55
C PRO A 354 -5.15 -9.51 27.69
N TYR A 355 -6.10 -10.33 27.21
CA TYR A 355 -5.83 -11.54 26.42
C TYR A 355 -5.78 -11.30 24.90
N GLU A 356 -6.03 -10.07 24.42
CA GLU A 356 -5.85 -9.69 23.02
C GLU A 356 -4.38 -9.29 22.73
N GLN A 357 -3.46 -10.25 22.76
CA GLN A 357 -2.07 -10.00 22.34
C GLN A 357 -1.72 -10.86 21.13
N ARG A 358 -1.55 -10.23 19.97
CA ARG A 358 -1.11 -10.85 18.71
C ARG A 358 0.21 -10.25 18.23
N ALA A 359 1.20 -10.16 19.12
CA ALA A 359 2.45 -9.45 18.85
C ALA A 359 3.62 -10.38 18.47
N THR A 360 3.57 -11.67 18.84
CA THR A 360 4.69 -12.61 18.69
C THR A 360 4.75 -13.31 17.33
N GLY A 361 3.67 -13.23 16.53
CA GLY A 361 3.55 -13.99 15.28
C GLY A 361 3.15 -15.46 15.46
N GLU A 362 2.91 -15.93 16.69
CA GLU A 362 2.51 -17.32 16.98
C GLU A 362 1.03 -17.61 16.69
N ALA A 363 0.24 -16.57 16.39
CA ALA A 363 -1.17 -16.70 16.07
C ALA A 363 -1.34 -17.23 14.63
N GLU A 364 -1.46 -18.55 14.49
CA GLU A 364 -1.65 -19.23 13.20
C GLU A 364 -2.92 -18.81 12.42
N TYR A 365 -2.75 -18.27 11.22
CA TYR A 365 -3.80 -18.10 10.21
C TYR A 365 -3.84 -19.32 9.28
N ILE A 366 -4.75 -19.33 8.29
CA ILE A 366 -4.91 -20.49 7.40
C ILE A 366 -3.62 -20.82 6.64
N ASP A 367 -2.93 -19.79 6.13
CA ASP A 367 -1.69 -19.95 5.36
C ASP A 367 -0.44 -20.24 6.24
N ASP A 368 -0.58 -20.15 7.58
CA ASP A 368 0.49 -20.52 8.52
C ASP A 368 0.47 -22.02 8.87
N MET A 369 -0.54 -22.76 8.39
CA MET A 369 -0.62 -24.21 8.60
C MET A 369 0.61 -24.90 7.98
N PRO A 370 1.23 -25.87 8.67
CA PRO A 370 2.33 -26.64 8.10
C PRO A 370 1.94 -27.27 6.76
N SER A 371 2.88 -27.27 5.80
CA SER A 371 2.66 -27.91 4.51
C SER A 371 2.36 -29.40 4.69
N ILE A 372 1.31 -29.88 4.03
CA ILE A 372 0.91 -31.28 4.06
C ILE A 372 1.58 -31.98 2.87
N GLU A 373 2.09 -33.19 3.09
CA GLU A 373 2.69 -33.97 2.01
C GLU A 373 1.66 -34.21 0.88
N GLY A 374 2.05 -33.91 -0.36
CA GLY A 374 1.15 -33.99 -1.51
C GLY A 374 0.13 -32.86 -1.64
N GLN A 375 0.23 -31.80 -0.82
CA GLN A 375 -0.60 -30.59 -0.95
C GLN A 375 -0.42 -29.96 -2.34
N LEU A 376 -1.55 -29.61 -2.96
CA LEU A 376 -1.61 -28.88 -4.23
C LEU A 376 -2.09 -27.45 -4.00
N PHE A 377 -1.69 -26.55 -4.89
CA PHE A 377 -2.13 -25.16 -4.90
C PHE A 377 -3.07 -24.88 -6.07
N GLY A 378 -4.19 -24.24 -5.79
CA GLY A 378 -5.16 -23.82 -6.80
C GLY A 378 -4.95 -22.35 -7.19
N GLY A 379 -4.95 -22.07 -8.50
CA GLY A 379 -4.96 -20.70 -9.04
C GLY A 379 -6.22 -20.44 -9.85
N LEU A 380 -6.95 -19.37 -9.53
CA LEU A 380 -8.15 -18.99 -10.28
C LEU A 380 -7.78 -18.26 -11.58
N VAL A 381 -8.36 -18.71 -12.71
CA VAL A 381 -8.28 -18.01 -14.00
C VAL A 381 -9.56 -17.21 -14.20
N LEU A 382 -9.47 -15.88 -14.03
CA LEU A 382 -10.62 -14.99 -14.04
C LEU A 382 -10.88 -14.36 -15.42
N SER A 383 -12.14 -14.01 -15.68
CA SER A 383 -12.52 -13.33 -16.93
C SER A 383 -11.84 -11.97 -17.06
N LYS A 384 -11.25 -11.71 -18.23
CA LYS A 384 -10.69 -10.39 -18.60
C LYS A 384 -11.74 -9.47 -19.24
N LYS A 385 -12.99 -9.93 -19.38
CA LYS A 385 -14.08 -9.21 -20.02
C LYS A 385 -15.27 -9.14 -19.06
N ALA A 386 -15.86 -7.94 -18.92
CA ALA A 386 -17.03 -7.75 -18.07
C ALA A 386 -18.25 -8.56 -18.56
N TYR A 387 -18.44 -8.66 -19.88
CA TYR A 387 -19.50 -9.45 -20.49
C TYR A 387 -19.04 -10.01 -21.84
N ALA A 388 -19.02 -11.33 -21.99
CA ALA A 388 -18.67 -12.02 -23.22
C ALA A 388 -19.28 -13.43 -23.25
N LYS A 389 -19.43 -13.99 -24.46
CA LYS A 389 -19.70 -15.43 -24.62
C LYS A 389 -18.35 -16.15 -24.67
N LEU A 390 -18.15 -17.10 -23.76
CA LEU A 390 -17.01 -18.00 -23.84
C LEU A 390 -17.22 -18.94 -25.02
N VAL A 391 -16.35 -18.86 -26.02
CA VAL A 391 -16.43 -19.70 -27.24
C VAL A 391 -15.63 -20.97 -27.05
N GLN A 392 -14.38 -20.83 -26.59
CA GLN A 392 -13.45 -21.93 -26.38
C GLN A 392 -12.44 -21.53 -25.30
N VAL A 393 -11.93 -22.52 -24.58
CA VAL A 393 -10.76 -22.41 -23.70
C VAL A 393 -9.74 -23.43 -24.15
N ASP A 394 -8.48 -23.01 -24.29
CA ASP A 394 -7.35 -23.89 -24.59
C ASP A 394 -6.46 -23.99 -23.35
N PHE A 395 -6.43 -25.18 -22.74
CA PHE A 395 -5.64 -25.48 -21.55
C PHE A 395 -4.25 -26.02 -21.87
N THR A 396 -3.95 -26.29 -23.15
CA THR A 396 -2.68 -26.90 -23.59
C THR A 396 -1.46 -26.15 -23.05
N PRO A 397 -1.40 -24.80 -23.10
CA PRO A 397 -0.24 -24.08 -22.58
C PRO A 397 -0.07 -24.21 -21.07
N ALA A 398 -1.16 -24.36 -20.31
CA ALA A 398 -1.10 -24.52 -18.86
C ALA A 398 -0.59 -25.90 -18.46
N LEU A 399 -1.06 -26.96 -19.14
CA LEU A 399 -0.63 -28.34 -18.90
C LEU A 399 0.82 -28.62 -19.30
N GLN A 400 1.42 -27.76 -20.13
CA GLN A 400 2.85 -27.82 -20.48
C GLN A 400 3.76 -27.19 -19.43
N VAL A 401 3.21 -26.46 -18.46
CA VAL A 401 4.01 -25.89 -17.37
C VAL A 401 4.39 -27.03 -16.42
N PRO A 402 5.69 -27.18 -16.06
CA PRO A 402 6.12 -28.18 -15.09
C PRO A 402 5.33 -28.08 -13.78
N ASP A 403 5.08 -29.24 -13.17
CA ASP A 403 4.38 -29.40 -11.89
C ASP A 403 2.88 -29.01 -11.88
N VAL A 404 2.32 -28.62 -13.03
CA VAL A 404 0.86 -28.49 -13.18
C VAL A 404 0.24 -29.89 -13.25
N ILE A 405 -0.54 -30.24 -12.22
CA ILE A 405 -1.19 -31.55 -12.10
C ILE A 405 -2.48 -31.64 -12.93
N GLY A 406 -3.19 -30.52 -13.11
CA GLY A 406 -4.44 -30.51 -13.86
C GLY A 406 -5.10 -29.14 -13.90
N VAL A 407 -6.20 -29.07 -14.65
CA VAL A 407 -7.09 -27.90 -14.71
C VAL A 407 -8.50 -28.38 -14.36
N VAL A 408 -9.23 -27.57 -13.61
CA VAL A 408 -10.64 -27.80 -13.29
C VAL A 408 -11.49 -26.78 -14.05
N ASP A 409 -12.48 -27.23 -14.80
CA ASP A 409 -13.44 -26.41 -15.53
C ASP A 409 -14.90 -26.84 -15.28
N VAL A 410 -15.83 -26.19 -15.99
CA VAL A 410 -17.27 -26.44 -15.85
C VAL A 410 -17.67 -27.89 -16.13
N LYS A 411 -16.88 -28.65 -16.89
CA LYS A 411 -17.17 -30.04 -17.27
C LYS A 411 -16.77 -31.04 -16.21
N ASP A 412 -16.02 -30.62 -15.19
CA ASP A 412 -15.65 -31.45 -14.04
C ASP A 412 -16.77 -31.49 -12.98
N LEU A 413 -17.84 -30.72 -13.18
CA LEU A 413 -19.05 -30.70 -12.36
C LEU A 413 -20.27 -31.02 -13.22
N ASP A 414 -21.26 -31.68 -12.61
CA ASP A 414 -22.57 -31.85 -13.25
C ASP A 414 -23.33 -30.50 -13.24
N ASP A 415 -24.22 -30.29 -14.21
CA ASP A 415 -25.00 -29.05 -14.35
C ASP A 415 -25.80 -28.70 -13.09
N GLU A 416 -26.31 -29.70 -12.36
CA GLU A 416 -27.06 -29.50 -11.10
C GLU A 416 -26.17 -29.11 -9.91
N ARG A 417 -24.86 -29.42 -9.99
CA ARG A 417 -23.86 -29.14 -8.94
C ARG A 417 -23.06 -27.88 -9.23
N ASN A 418 -23.16 -27.35 -10.45
CA ASN A 418 -22.52 -26.11 -10.84
C ASN A 418 -23.36 -24.89 -10.42
N LEU A 419 -23.04 -24.35 -9.25
CA LEU A 419 -23.66 -23.15 -8.69
C LEU A 419 -23.19 -21.85 -9.37
N TRP A 420 -22.21 -21.92 -10.28
CA TRP A 420 -21.65 -20.77 -10.99
C TRP A 420 -22.34 -20.59 -12.34
N GLY A 421 -23.28 -19.65 -12.45
CA GLY A 421 -24.10 -19.49 -13.65
C GLY A 421 -24.85 -18.16 -13.77
N ARG A 422 -25.52 -17.95 -14.91
CA ARG A 422 -26.25 -16.71 -15.22
C ARG A 422 -27.49 -16.53 -14.34
N LEU A 423 -27.60 -15.36 -13.71
CA LEU A 423 -28.90 -14.79 -13.35
C LEU A 423 -29.70 -14.43 -14.62
N ARG A 424 -31.02 -14.59 -14.55
CA ARG A 424 -31.95 -14.05 -15.55
C ARG A 424 -31.83 -12.53 -15.56
N LYS A 425 -31.91 -11.92 -16.77
CA LYS A 425 -31.81 -10.47 -16.99
C LYS A 425 -32.64 -9.68 -15.96
N ALA A 426 -31.97 -8.97 -15.07
CA ALA A 426 -32.55 -7.79 -14.44
C ALA A 426 -32.54 -6.67 -15.49
N SER A 427 -33.72 -6.32 -15.99
CA SER A 427 -33.91 -5.07 -16.70
C SER A 427 -33.82 -3.95 -15.68
N HIS A 428 -32.82 -3.07 -15.80
CA HIS A 428 -32.92 -1.61 -15.74
C HIS A 428 -31.54 -0.92 -15.80
N SER A 429 -31.52 0.27 -16.38
CA SER A 429 -30.35 1.12 -16.62
C SER A 429 -30.07 2.05 -15.42
N LEU A 430 -28.81 2.15 -15.01
CA LEU A 430 -28.39 2.96 -13.86
C LEU A 430 -28.03 4.41 -14.27
N ARG A 431 -28.48 5.40 -13.49
CA ARG A 431 -27.86 6.74 -13.41
C ARG A 431 -27.57 7.07 -11.94
N ARG A 432 -26.29 7.41 -11.70
CA ARG A 432 -25.60 7.79 -10.45
C ARG A 432 -25.42 6.70 -9.39
N THR A 433 -24.16 6.47 -9.04
CA THR A 433 -23.69 5.59 -7.95
C THR A 433 -23.08 6.48 -6.87
N LEU A 434 -23.47 6.29 -5.61
CA LEU A 434 -22.69 6.74 -4.46
C LEU A 434 -21.77 5.58 -4.04
N CYS A 435 -20.48 5.88 -3.88
CA CYS A 435 -19.31 5.01 -3.62
C CYS A 435 -19.54 3.54 -3.18
N THR A 436 -18.90 2.59 -3.88
CA THR A 436 -18.69 1.21 -3.39
C THR A 436 -17.46 1.16 -2.48
N ARG A 437 -17.60 0.54 -1.30
CA ARG A 437 -16.48 0.24 -0.39
C ARG A 437 -15.95 -1.15 -0.72
N MET A 438 -14.63 -1.27 -0.90
CA MET A 438 -13.96 -2.57 -0.97
C MET A 438 -13.54 -2.98 0.44
N GLU A 439 -13.85 -4.20 0.83
CA GLU A 439 -13.36 -4.77 2.08
C GLU A 439 -11.88 -5.08 1.93
N TYR A 440 -11.07 -4.52 2.83
CA TYR A 440 -9.62 -4.69 2.84
C TYR A 440 -9.23 -5.47 4.09
N CYS A 441 -9.53 -6.76 4.08
CA CYS A 441 -9.04 -7.68 5.10
C CYS A 441 -7.53 -7.88 4.93
N LEU A 442 -6.78 -7.86 6.03
CA LEU A 442 -5.33 -8.05 5.97
C LEU A 442 -4.95 -9.50 5.64
N GLU A 443 -5.80 -10.44 6.04
CA GLU A 443 -5.82 -11.80 5.50
C GLU A 443 -6.74 -11.80 4.27
N THR A 444 -6.20 -12.17 3.10
CA THR A 444 -7.03 -12.39 1.90
C THR A 444 -7.80 -13.70 2.02
N ILE A 445 -8.78 -13.93 1.14
CA ILE A 445 -9.52 -15.21 1.09
C ILE A 445 -8.53 -16.38 1.03
N ALA A 446 -8.62 -17.26 2.01
CA ALA A 446 -7.77 -18.44 2.14
C ALA A 446 -8.64 -19.65 2.54
N ALA A 447 -8.39 -20.79 1.89
CA ALA A 447 -9.04 -22.05 2.23
C ALA A 447 -8.11 -23.23 1.92
N ALA A 448 -8.18 -24.27 2.75
CA ALA A 448 -7.49 -25.54 2.58
C ALA A 448 -8.47 -26.69 2.75
N VAL A 449 -8.45 -27.64 1.82
CA VAL A 449 -9.31 -28.84 1.84
C VAL A 449 -8.42 -30.07 1.98
N ILE A 450 -8.65 -30.86 3.02
CA ILE A 450 -7.87 -32.06 3.34
C ILE A 450 -8.80 -33.26 3.22
N PRO A 451 -8.73 -34.02 2.11
CA PRO A 451 -9.49 -35.25 1.98
C PRO A 451 -8.91 -36.33 2.91
N ARG A 452 -9.80 -37.15 3.50
CA ARG A 452 -9.50 -38.37 4.24
C ARG A 452 -10.09 -39.54 3.45
N PRO A 453 -9.34 -40.12 2.50
CA PRO A 453 -9.87 -41.09 1.54
C PRO A 453 -10.39 -42.36 2.20
N ASP A 454 -9.80 -42.76 3.32
CA ASP A 454 -10.13 -44.00 4.02
C ASP A 454 -11.54 -43.96 4.64
N ASP A 455 -12.03 -42.78 5.04
CA ASP A 455 -13.34 -42.58 5.68
C ASP A 455 -14.37 -41.93 4.75
N GLU A 456 -13.98 -41.62 3.50
CA GLU A 456 -14.75 -40.77 2.57
C GLU A 456 -15.11 -39.40 3.16
N GLU A 457 -14.22 -38.86 4.00
CA GLU A 457 -14.41 -37.59 4.72
C GLU A 457 -13.53 -36.48 4.14
N MET A 458 -13.90 -35.23 4.43
CA MET A 458 -13.08 -34.08 4.12
C MET A 458 -13.13 -33.03 5.22
N GLU A 459 -11.96 -32.48 5.54
CA GLU A 459 -11.85 -31.29 6.38
C GLU A 459 -11.67 -30.05 5.52
N VAL A 460 -12.43 -29.00 5.81
CA VAL A 460 -12.41 -27.74 5.08
C VAL A 460 -12.05 -26.63 6.04
N TRP A 461 -10.84 -26.11 5.92
CA TRP A 461 -10.36 -24.95 6.66
C TRP A 461 -10.57 -23.71 5.78
N SER A 462 -11.19 -22.66 6.30
CA SER A 462 -11.46 -21.44 5.51
C SER A 462 -11.42 -20.20 6.39
N SER A 463 -11.01 -19.06 5.84
CA SER A 463 -11.19 -17.75 6.49
C SER A 463 -12.60 -17.24 6.15
N THR A 464 -13.60 -17.70 6.92
CA THR A 464 -15.03 -17.43 6.70
C THR A 464 -15.78 -17.09 7.99
N GLN A 465 -16.73 -16.16 7.90
CA GLN A 465 -17.66 -15.84 9.00
C GLN A 465 -18.77 -16.88 9.14
N ASN A 466 -18.97 -17.75 8.13
CA ASN A 466 -20.07 -18.71 8.07
C ASN A 466 -19.58 -20.12 7.68
N ILE A 467 -19.32 -20.95 8.69
CA ILE A 467 -18.89 -22.34 8.50
C ILE A 467 -20.00 -23.26 7.96
N MET A 468 -21.26 -22.96 8.28
CA MET A 468 -22.40 -23.76 7.84
C MET A 468 -22.59 -23.65 6.34
N GLU A 469 -22.62 -22.42 5.83
CA GLU A 469 -22.72 -22.17 4.39
C GLU A 469 -21.52 -22.73 3.62
N THR A 470 -20.32 -22.69 4.22
CA THR A 470 -19.13 -23.34 3.65
C THR A 470 -19.33 -24.86 3.53
N GLN A 471 -19.85 -25.51 4.57
CA GLN A 471 -20.16 -26.95 4.56
C GLN A 471 -21.24 -27.28 3.51
N GLU A 472 -22.29 -26.46 3.40
CA GLU A 472 -23.37 -26.63 2.43
C GLU A 472 -22.90 -26.48 0.99
N PHE A 473 -22.07 -25.48 0.68
CA PHE A 473 -21.52 -25.32 -0.66
C PHE A 473 -20.58 -26.46 -1.05
N VAL A 474 -19.74 -26.92 -0.12
CA VAL A 474 -18.87 -28.08 -0.38
C VAL A 474 -19.70 -29.34 -0.59
N LEU A 475 -20.78 -29.54 0.17
CA LEU A 475 -21.74 -30.63 -0.04
C LEU A 475 -22.33 -30.57 -1.44
N GLN A 476 -22.80 -29.41 -1.88
CA GLN A 476 -23.47 -29.27 -3.17
C GLN A 476 -22.52 -29.54 -4.35
N VAL A 477 -21.27 -29.06 -4.26
CA VAL A 477 -20.26 -29.26 -5.30
C VAL A 477 -19.78 -30.72 -5.34
N THR A 478 -19.49 -31.31 -4.17
CA THR A 478 -18.89 -32.65 -4.09
C THR A 478 -19.91 -33.78 -4.18
N GLY A 479 -21.17 -33.51 -3.82
CA GLY A 479 -22.23 -34.52 -3.64
C GLY A 479 -22.06 -35.37 -2.37
N ALA A 480 -21.08 -35.06 -1.51
CA ALA A 480 -20.88 -35.78 -0.26
C ALA A 480 -21.93 -35.38 0.80
N PRO A 481 -22.43 -36.31 1.62
CA PRO A 481 -23.37 -35.98 2.69
C PRO A 481 -22.71 -35.06 3.74
N SER A 482 -23.48 -34.19 4.38
CA SER A 482 -22.96 -33.16 5.30
C SER A 482 -22.20 -33.77 6.48
N SER A 483 -22.57 -34.98 6.89
CA SER A 483 -21.87 -35.74 7.93
C SER A 483 -20.43 -36.10 7.59
N ARG A 484 -20.02 -36.02 6.31
CA ARG A 484 -18.67 -36.32 5.83
C ARG A 484 -17.81 -35.07 5.60
N ILE A 485 -18.35 -33.88 5.86
CA ILE A 485 -17.69 -32.60 5.63
C ILE A 485 -17.56 -31.87 6.96
N VAL A 486 -16.34 -31.57 7.38
CA VAL A 486 -16.09 -30.82 8.62
C VAL A 486 -15.47 -29.47 8.28
N ALA A 487 -16.26 -28.39 8.35
CA ALA A 487 -15.79 -27.03 8.15
C ALA A 487 -15.20 -26.45 9.46
N LYS A 488 -14.00 -25.87 9.40
CA LYS A 488 -13.24 -25.34 10.54
C LYS A 488 -12.74 -23.93 10.26
N VAL A 489 -12.86 -23.07 11.27
CA VAL A 489 -12.29 -21.72 11.30
C VAL A 489 -11.60 -21.53 12.65
N LYS A 490 -10.32 -21.16 12.65
CA LYS A 490 -9.60 -20.83 13.89
C LYS A 490 -9.70 -19.33 14.20
N ARG A 491 -9.48 -18.48 13.19
CA ARG A 491 -9.49 -17.02 13.25
C ARG A 491 -9.52 -16.42 11.84
N MET A 492 -9.85 -15.13 11.74
CA MET A 492 -9.85 -14.35 10.50
C MET A 492 -9.20 -12.98 10.69
N GLY A 493 -8.74 -12.38 9.58
CA GLY A 493 -8.19 -11.03 9.49
C GLY A 493 -9.15 -9.85 9.22
N GLY A 494 -10.45 -9.91 9.56
CA GLY A 494 -11.44 -8.78 9.54
C GLY A 494 -12.86 -9.07 8.95
N GLY A 495 -13.91 -8.27 9.24
CA GLY A 495 -15.28 -8.38 8.63
C GLY A 495 -16.47 -7.51 9.17
N PHE A 496 -16.49 -6.16 9.08
CA PHE A 496 -17.20 -5.21 10.02
C PHE A 496 -18.42 -4.35 9.50
N GLY A 497 -19.53 -4.13 10.27
CA GLY A 497 -20.68 -3.19 9.95
C GLY A 497 -21.55 -2.60 11.13
N GLY A 498 -22.22 -1.40 10.99
CA GLY A 498 -23.15 -0.73 11.98
C GLY A 498 -23.60 0.77 11.74
N LYS A 499 -24.60 1.36 12.49
CA LYS A 499 -25.06 2.82 12.55
C LYS A 499 -25.88 3.27 13.85
N GLU A 500 -25.91 4.59 14.28
CA GLU A 500 -26.93 5.32 15.20
C GLU A 500 -27.09 6.93 15.00
N LYS A 501 -27.98 7.67 15.76
CA LYS A 501 -29.12 8.67 15.49
C LYS A 501 -29.06 10.23 15.33
N GLY A 502 -30.14 10.85 14.75
CA GLY A 502 -30.65 12.26 14.83
C GLY A 502 -31.79 12.59 13.80
N MET A 503 -32.76 13.53 13.94
CA MET A 503 -34.17 13.42 13.38
C MET A 503 -34.54 14.02 11.98
N LEU A 504 -35.27 13.25 11.11
CA LEU A 504 -35.81 13.64 9.77
C LEU A 504 -37.34 13.96 9.79
N LYS A 505 -37.87 14.76 8.83
CA LYS A 505 -39.33 15.08 8.76
C LYS A 505 -40.13 14.32 7.68
N VAL A 506 -39.63 14.22 6.44
CA VAL A 506 -40.18 13.37 5.35
C VAL A 506 -39.02 13.05 4.40
N LEU A 507 -38.91 11.80 3.92
CA LEU A 507 -37.96 11.37 2.89
C LEU A 507 -38.67 10.45 1.91
N ASP A 508 -38.53 10.77 0.63
CA ASP A 508 -38.87 9.90 -0.49
C ASP A 508 -37.58 9.63 -1.27
N ALA A 509 -37.22 8.35 -1.43
CA ALA A 509 -35.94 7.97 -2.02
C ALA A 509 -36.04 6.63 -2.76
N ASP A 510 -35.54 6.62 -4.00
CA ASP A 510 -35.28 5.39 -4.75
C ASP A 510 -33.85 4.92 -4.48
N ILE A 511 -33.69 3.70 -3.95
CA ILE A 511 -32.37 3.09 -3.67
C ILE A 511 -32.03 2.07 -4.75
N TYR A 512 -30.86 2.23 -5.36
CA TYR A 512 -30.34 1.30 -6.36
C TYR A 512 -29.03 0.67 -5.87
N ASN A 513 -28.97 -0.66 -5.84
CA ASN A 513 -27.75 -1.43 -5.57
C ASN A 513 -27.22 -2.02 -6.88
N ASN A 514 -25.93 -1.84 -7.16
CA ASN A 514 -25.26 -2.59 -8.21
C ASN A 514 -24.85 -3.95 -7.67
N ALA A 515 -25.74 -4.94 -7.82
CA ALA A 515 -25.55 -6.30 -7.29
C ALA A 515 -24.37 -7.08 -7.90
N GLY A 516 -23.67 -6.52 -8.88
CA GLY A 516 -22.62 -7.24 -9.60
C GLY A 516 -23.21 -8.34 -10.49
N TYR A 517 -22.56 -9.50 -10.53
CA TYR A 517 -22.92 -10.60 -11.44
C TYR A 517 -23.73 -11.73 -10.79
N SER A 518 -23.82 -11.78 -9.46
CA SER A 518 -24.56 -12.78 -8.67
C SER A 518 -25.45 -12.11 -7.61
N GLN A 519 -26.50 -12.78 -7.17
CA GLN A 519 -27.47 -12.21 -6.23
C GLN A 519 -26.88 -12.16 -4.82
N ASP A 520 -26.13 -13.18 -4.42
CA ASP A 520 -25.39 -13.21 -3.14
C ASP A 520 -26.24 -12.67 -1.98
N LEU A 521 -25.67 -11.84 -1.11
CA LEU A 521 -26.38 -11.15 -0.05
C LEU A 521 -27.07 -9.85 -0.52
N ASN A 522 -27.16 -9.55 -1.82
CA ASN A 522 -27.62 -8.23 -2.29
C ASN A 522 -29.05 -7.89 -1.89
N ASP A 523 -29.93 -8.89 -1.78
CA ASP A 523 -31.30 -8.69 -1.29
C ASP A 523 -31.28 -8.35 0.20
N ALA A 524 -30.53 -9.11 1.01
CA ALA A 524 -30.36 -8.82 2.43
C ALA A 524 -29.64 -7.47 2.67
N VAL A 525 -28.71 -7.08 1.78
CA VAL A 525 -28.04 -5.78 1.77
C VAL A 525 -29.03 -4.68 1.41
N MET A 526 -29.92 -4.89 0.43
CA MET A 526 -30.96 -3.93 0.07
C MET A 526 -32.02 -3.81 1.17
N ASP A 527 -32.46 -4.93 1.75
CA ASP A 527 -33.38 -4.95 2.88
C ASP A 527 -32.75 -4.23 4.08
N ARG A 528 -31.47 -4.48 4.38
CA ARG A 528 -30.74 -3.74 5.41
C ARG A 528 -30.58 -2.27 5.02
N ALA A 529 -30.32 -1.95 3.76
CA ALA A 529 -30.19 -0.57 3.30
C ALA A 529 -31.51 0.20 3.40
N LEU A 530 -32.66 -0.42 3.10
CA LEU A 530 -33.99 0.14 3.23
C LEU A 530 -34.42 0.25 4.69
N THR A 531 -34.23 -0.80 5.49
CA THR A 531 -34.55 -0.80 6.92
C THR A 531 -33.60 0.05 7.78
N HIS A 532 -32.49 0.50 7.18
CA HIS A 532 -31.53 1.42 7.80
C HIS A 532 -31.24 2.61 6.86
N MET A 533 -32.19 2.96 5.96
CA MET A 533 -32.09 4.12 5.06
C MET A 533 -32.37 5.41 5.82
N ASP A 534 -33.34 5.31 6.73
CA ASP A 534 -33.51 6.21 7.87
C ASP A 534 -32.21 6.29 8.66
N SER A 535 -31.41 5.21 8.65
CA SER A 535 -30.20 5.02 9.41
C SER A 535 -30.61 5.05 10.87
N CYS A 536 -30.74 6.27 11.33
CA CYS A 536 -30.88 6.63 12.70
C CYS A 536 -31.67 7.96 12.82
N TYR A 537 -32.27 8.40 11.71
CA TYR A 537 -33.08 9.60 11.60
C TYR A 537 -34.56 9.35 11.74
#